data_AF-A0A7W1KHE3-F1
#
_entry.id   AF-A0A7W1KHE3-F1
#
_cell.length_a   1.000
_cell.length_b   1.000
_cell.length_c   1.000
_cell.angle_alpha   90.00
_cell.angle_beta   90.00
_cell.angle_gamma   90.00
#
_symmetry.space_group_name_H-M   'P 1'
#
loop_
_entity.id
_entity.type
_entity.pdbx_description
1 polymer ?
#
loop_
_entity_poly.entity_id
_entity_poly.type
_entity_poly.pdbx_seq_one_letter_code
_entity_poly.pdbx_strand_id
1 'polypeptide(L)'
;MNKLRNNASGSIPLIFLLGILIVVIIAGVAWYVSQSRSSSHDNSTGTQQISNENNESDEEVPSGIIGYVGGSLTSNATDGYKLLNGSKLWDAKRADFGGYGGGTIDKWADGINTQSETNKYWQSFDGLYQTSKSRGATKVVWVQLLGRGEQTDDEYYDDALAVIDEVKRRIPEAAMYVSAMNDYNPTTTCKDLQADAPLQMQRVLDRVVQASKARRGPEVGTLTPALTGSGCHANETGKELLGKNLLDFFGK
;
A
#
# COMPACT_ATOMS: atom_id res chain seq x y z
N MET A 1 -51.61 -37.97 40.66
CA MET A 1 -52.10 -39.22 40.03
C MET A 1 -51.46 -39.36 38.66
N ASN A 2 -51.26 -40.60 38.20
CA ASN A 2 -50.83 -41.01 36.84
C ASN A 2 -51.59 -40.26 35.72
N LYS A 3 -51.13 -40.14 34.47
CA LYS A 3 -50.06 -40.81 33.66
C LYS A 3 -49.45 -39.71 32.73
N LEU A 4 -48.48 -39.90 31.83
CA LEU A 4 -47.89 -41.10 31.20
C LEU A 4 -46.36 -40.92 31.03
N ARG A 5 -45.77 -41.44 29.94
CA ARG A 5 -44.42 -41.21 29.40
C ARG A 5 -44.51 -41.22 27.87
N ASN A 6 -43.54 -40.64 27.16
CA ASN A 6 -43.15 -41.10 25.82
C ASN A 6 -41.62 -41.10 25.72
N ASN A 7 -41.07 -42.16 25.14
CA ASN A 7 -39.63 -42.34 24.95
C ASN A 7 -39.22 -41.81 23.57
N ALA A 8 -38.02 -41.24 23.46
CA ALA A 8 -37.33 -41.05 22.19
C ALA A 8 -36.00 -41.84 22.24
N SER A 9 -35.78 -42.67 21.21
CA SER A 9 -34.64 -43.58 21.10
C SER A 9 -33.35 -42.87 20.68
N GLY A 10 -32.23 -43.23 21.30
CA GLY A 10 -30.90 -42.81 20.84
C GLY A 10 -30.49 -43.52 19.54
N SER A 11 -29.82 -42.78 18.66
CA SER A 11 -29.25 -43.29 17.40
C SER A 11 -27.74 -43.52 17.52
N ILE A 12 -27.25 -44.54 16.83
CA ILE A 12 -25.89 -45.09 16.91
C ILE A 12 -24.92 -44.24 16.06
N PRO A 13 -23.68 -43.95 16.51
CA PRO A 13 -22.66 -43.33 15.67
C PRO A 13 -22.08 -44.34 14.66
N LEU A 14 -22.11 -44.00 13.38
CA LEU A 14 -21.55 -44.85 12.31
C LEU A 14 -20.05 -44.55 12.13
N ILE A 15 -19.21 -45.56 12.35
CA ILE A 15 -17.76 -45.51 12.13
C ILE A 15 -17.48 -45.66 10.63
N PHE A 16 -16.76 -44.70 10.02
CA PHE A 16 -16.16 -44.89 8.70
C PHE A 16 -14.64 -45.06 8.83
N LEU A 17 -14.22 -46.32 8.72
CA LEU A 17 -12.86 -46.72 8.35
C LEU A 17 -12.69 -46.53 6.84
N LEU A 18 -11.59 -45.89 6.42
CA LEU A 18 -10.91 -46.16 5.15
C LEU A 18 -9.52 -45.50 5.14
N GLY A 19 -8.52 -46.26 5.57
CA GLY A 19 -7.12 -46.02 5.27
C GLY A 19 -6.58 -47.13 4.37
N ILE A 20 -5.35 -46.96 3.85
CA ILE A 20 -4.62 -47.84 2.91
C ILE A 20 -4.96 -47.61 1.43
N LEU A 21 -4.16 -46.76 0.75
CA LEU A 21 -3.30 -47.00 -0.43
C LEU A 21 -2.82 -45.58 -0.88
N ILE A 22 -1.55 -45.27 -1.11
CA ILE A 22 -0.61 -45.76 -2.15
C ILE A 22 0.84 -45.53 -1.68
N VAL A 23 1.77 -46.36 -2.15
CA VAL A 23 3.22 -46.28 -1.85
C VAL A 23 4.03 -46.24 -3.16
N VAL A 24 5.16 -45.53 -3.13
CA VAL A 24 6.21 -45.38 -4.18
C VAL A 24 5.90 -44.48 -5.39
N ILE A 25 6.75 -43.45 -5.58
CA ILE A 25 7.45 -42.98 -6.81
C ILE A 25 7.84 -41.50 -6.61
N ILE A 26 9.04 -40.98 -6.89
CA ILE A 26 10.41 -41.50 -7.06
C ILE A 26 11.35 -40.38 -6.54
N ALA A 27 12.46 -40.72 -5.89
CA ALA A 27 13.55 -39.76 -5.67
C ALA A 27 14.54 -39.83 -6.84
N GLY A 28 14.86 -38.69 -7.48
CA GLY A 28 15.97 -38.61 -8.43
C GLY A 28 15.76 -37.72 -9.66
N VAL A 29 16.05 -36.43 -9.52
CA VAL A 29 16.55 -35.59 -10.63
C VAL A 29 17.72 -34.74 -10.13
N ALA A 30 18.83 -35.42 -9.83
CA ALA A 30 20.12 -34.80 -9.49
C ALA A 30 21.26 -35.45 -10.29
N TRP A 31 20.99 -35.80 -11.56
CA TRP A 31 22.00 -36.42 -12.44
C TRP A 31 21.70 -36.28 -13.96
N TYR A 32 21.49 -35.06 -14.44
CA TYR A 32 21.52 -34.66 -15.85
C TYR A 32 21.62 -33.12 -15.84
N VAL A 33 22.62 -32.42 -16.38
CA VAL A 33 23.54 -32.74 -17.49
C VAL A 33 25.00 -32.43 -17.07
N SER A 34 25.87 -33.43 -17.17
CA SER A 34 27.32 -33.23 -17.31
C SER A 34 27.83 -34.19 -18.37
N GLN A 35 27.79 -33.75 -19.63
CA GLN A 35 28.51 -34.37 -20.76
C GLN A 35 28.43 -33.51 -22.02
N SER A 36 29.47 -32.72 -22.25
CA SER A 36 29.87 -32.24 -23.59
C SER A 36 31.25 -31.58 -23.53
N ARG A 37 32.30 -32.40 -23.37
CA ARG A 37 33.68 -31.97 -23.64
C ARG A 37 34.22 -32.73 -24.84
N SER A 38 34.73 -31.96 -25.81
CA SER A 38 35.56 -32.38 -26.95
C SER A 38 34.88 -33.09 -28.14
N SER A 39 34.55 -32.30 -29.16
CA SER A 39 35.06 -32.54 -30.51
C SER A 39 35.31 -31.21 -31.23
N SER A 40 36.58 -30.90 -31.47
CA SER A 40 37.01 -29.72 -32.22
C SER A 40 37.08 -30.04 -33.72
N HIS A 41 36.37 -29.28 -34.57
CA HIS A 41 36.72 -29.04 -35.97
C HIS A 41 36.12 -27.69 -36.40
N ASP A 42 36.93 -26.85 -37.05
CA ASP A 42 36.53 -25.53 -37.53
C ASP A 42 35.56 -25.64 -38.71
N ASN A 43 34.55 -24.75 -38.76
CA ASN A 43 34.46 -23.84 -39.91
C ASN A 43 33.60 -22.61 -39.64
N SER A 44 34.03 -21.50 -40.23
CA SER A 44 33.39 -20.19 -40.25
C SER A 44 31.93 -20.22 -40.74
N THR A 45 30.99 -19.64 -39.98
CA THR A 45 30.14 -18.49 -40.40
C THR A 45 29.08 -18.11 -39.35
N GLY A 46 28.91 -16.80 -39.10
CA GLY A 46 27.63 -16.21 -38.67
C GLY A 46 27.10 -16.52 -37.26
N THR A 47 27.71 -15.98 -36.20
CA THR A 47 27.11 -15.99 -34.86
C THR A 47 25.92 -15.03 -34.77
N GLN A 48 24.69 -15.54 -34.87
CA GLN A 48 23.54 -14.86 -34.27
C GLN A 48 23.58 -15.09 -32.75
N GLN A 49 23.76 -14.02 -32.00
CA GLN A 49 23.75 -14.04 -30.54
C GLN A 49 22.30 -14.10 -30.05
N ILE A 50 21.82 -15.31 -29.76
CA ILE A 50 20.54 -15.50 -29.04
C ILE A 50 20.79 -15.11 -27.58
N SER A 51 20.48 -13.85 -27.24
CA SER A 51 20.41 -13.40 -25.86
C SER A 51 19.14 -13.95 -25.21
N ASN A 52 19.29 -14.64 -24.08
CA ASN A 52 18.16 -14.98 -23.21
C ASN A 52 17.57 -13.70 -22.63
N GLU A 53 16.44 -13.25 -23.17
CA GLU A 53 15.59 -12.25 -22.53
C GLU A 53 14.90 -12.88 -21.32
N ASN A 54 15.58 -12.82 -20.17
CA ASN A 54 14.88 -12.90 -18.90
C ASN A 54 14.04 -11.63 -18.78
N ASN A 55 12.75 -11.73 -19.08
CA ASN A 55 11.76 -10.67 -18.84
C ASN A 55 11.57 -10.48 -17.32
N GLU A 56 12.56 -9.85 -16.68
CA GLU A 56 12.32 -9.04 -15.50
C GLU A 56 11.61 -7.78 -16.01
N SER A 57 10.29 -7.71 -15.81
CA SER A 57 9.49 -6.61 -16.33
C SER A 57 9.93 -5.32 -15.63
N ASP A 58 10.59 -4.41 -16.36
CA ASP A 58 10.85 -3.04 -15.94
C ASP A 58 9.54 -2.43 -15.41
N GLU A 59 9.41 -2.33 -14.08
CA GLU A 59 8.21 -1.73 -13.49
C GLU A 59 8.30 -0.22 -13.73
N GLU A 60 7.64 0.24 -14.80
CA GLU A 60 7.72 1.62 -15.28
C GLU A 60 7.49 2.61 -14.12
N VAL A 61 8.52 3.43 -13.83
CA VAL A 61 8.47 4.46 -12.79
C VAL A 61 7.22 5.33 -13.03
N PRO A 62 6.31 5.48 -12.04
CA PRO A 62 5.01 6.08 -12.28
C PRO A 62 5.09 7.45 -12.97
N SER A 63 4.54 7.53 -14.18
CA SER A 63 4.66 8.68 -15.08
C SER A 63 3.39 9.55 -15.06
N GLY A 64 3.55 10.87 -15.28
CA GLY A 64 2.46 11.85 -15.23
C GLY A 64 2.26 12.54 -13.87
N ILE A 65 1.14 13.26 -13.74
CA ILE A 65 0.77 14.00 -12.52
C ILE A 65 0.21 13.04 -11.46
N ILE A 66 0.60 13.25 -10.21
CA ILE A 66 0.32 12.35 -9.09
C ILE A 66 -0.57 13.06 -8.06
N GLY A 67 -1.77 12.54 -7.86
CA GLY A 67 -2.65 12.93 -6.75
C GLY A 67 -2.32 12.21 -5.46
N TYR A 68 -2.86 12.68 -4.33
CA TYR A 68 -2.68 11.98 -3.07
C TYR A 68 -3.81 12.13 -2.06
N VAL A 69 -3.94 11.10 -1.22
CA VAL A 69 -4.86 10.99 -0.08
C VAL A 69 -4.05 10.71 1.18
N GLY A 70 -4.47 11.27 2.31
CA GLY A 70 -3.82 11.07 3.61
C GLY A 70 -4.08 12.25 4.54
N GLY A 71 -3.11 12.58 5.38
CA GLY A 71 -3.26 13.62 6.40
C GLY A 71 -2.03 14.49 6.64
N SER A 72 -1.86 14.99 7.86
CA SER A 72 -0.77 15.92 8.19
C SER A 72 0.64 15.30 8.15
N LEU A 73 0.76 13.98 8.25
CA LEU A 73 2.02 13.27 8.01
C LEU A 73 2.33 13.17 6.50
N THR A 74 1.29 13.05 5.67
CA THR A 74 1.38 13.13 4.21
C THR A 74 1.87 14.49 3.77
N SER A 75 1.34 15.57 4.37
CA SER A 75 1.82 16.94 4.15
C SER A 75 3.33 17.09 4.43
N ASN A 76 3.89 16.40 5.43
CA ASN A 76 5.33 16.44 5.69
C ASN A 76 6.14 15.82 4.53
N ALA A 77 5.73 14.65 4.03
CA ALA A 77 6.38 13.98 2.92
C ALA A 77 6.23 14.77 1.61
N THR A 78 5.04 15.32 1.32
CA THR A 78 4.81 16.13 0.11
C THR A 78 5.53 17.48 0.16
N ASP A 79 5.63 18.12 1.33
CA ASP A 79 6.45 19.33 1.51
C ASP A 79 7.92 19.01 1.23
N GLY A 80 8.46 17.93 1.80
CA GLY A 80 9.83 17.48 1.56
C GLY A 80 10.12 17.18 0.09
N TYR A 81 9.21 16.49 -0.60
CA TYR A 81 9.33 16.19 -2.02
C TYR A 81 9.48 17.48 -2.85
N LYS A 82 8.70 18.52 -2.52
CA LYS A 82 8.83 19.85 -3.15
C LYS A 82 10.13 20.58 -2.79
N LEU A 83 10.59 20.51 -1.54
CA LEU A 83 11.88 21.08 -1.10
C LEU A 83 13.05 20.49 -1.93
N LEU A 84 12.95 19.22 -2.31
CA LEU A 84 13.94 18.53 -3.15
C LEU A 84 13.72 18.70 -4.67
N ASN A 85 12.90 19.67 -5.08
CA ASN A 85 12.54 19.98 -6.47
C ASN A 85 11.79 18.85 -7.20
N GLY A 86 11.04 18.03 -6.47
CA GLY A 86 10.05 17.14 -7.06
C GLY A 86 8.83 17.92 -7.59
N SER A 87 8.31 17.52 -8.75
CA SER A 87 7.34 18.30 -9.52
C SER A 87 6.11 17.52 -10.04
N LYS A 88 6.02 16.20 -9.82
CA LYS A 88 4.85 15.40 -10.23
C LYS A 88 3.64 15.46 -9.28
N LEU A 89 3.87 15.55 -7.96
CA LEU A 89 2.77 15.61 -6.97
C LEU A 89 1.87 16.84 -7.15
N TRP A 90 0.58 16.74 -6.79
CA TRP A 90 -0.34 17.87 -6.75
C TRP A 90 0.21 19.04 -5.92
N ASP A 91 0.14 20.25 -6.49
CA ASP A 91 0.68 21.45 -5.85
C ASP A 91 -0.37 22.08 -4.94
N ALA A 92 -0.61 21.44 -3.80
CA ALA A 92 -1.30 22.09 -2.70
C ALA A 92 -0.45 23.26 -2.18
N LYS A 93 -0.98 24.48 -2.23
CA LYS A 93 -0.36 25.65 -1.60
C LYS A 93 -0.61 25.59 -0.10
N ARG A 94 0.29 26.12 0.72
CA ARG A 94 0.19 26.06 2.19
C ARG A 94 -1.08 26.69 2.78
N ALA A 95 -1.76 27.57 2.04
CA ALA A 95 -3.08 28.11 2.41
C ALA A 95 -4.26 27.16 2.10
N ASP A 96 -4.13 26.31 1.07
CA ASP A 96 -5.18 25.40 0.60
C ASP A 96 -5.14 24.04 1.34
N PHE A 97 -4.03 23.75 2.03
CA PHE A 97 -3.78 22.52 2.81
C PHE A 97 -4.66 22.34 4.07
N GLY A 98 -5.57 23.27 4.38
CA GLY A 98 -6.42 23.22 5.58
C GLY A 98 -7.30 21.97 5.71
N GLY A 99 -7.64 21.30 4.60
CA GLY A 99 -8.44 20.08 4.61
C GLY A 99 -7.74 18.89 5.26
N TYR A 100 -6.51 18.56 4.84
CA TYR A 100 -5.85 17.28 5.17
C TYR A 100 -5.35 17.19 6.63
N GLY A 101 -5.31 18.29 7.38
CA GLY A 101 -4.94 18.28 8.80
C GLY A 101 -5.79 17.31 9.62
N GLY A 102 -5.17 16.26 10.19
CA GLY A 102 -5.86 15.22 10.98
C GLY A 102 -6.62 14.15 10.18
N GLY A 103 -6.45 14.10 8.85
CA GLY A 103 -7.06 13.11 7.95
C GLY A 103 -6.49 11.71 8.08
N THR A 104 -7.00 10.97 9.04
CA THR A 104 -6.85 9.51 9.15
C THR A 104 -7.87 8.81 8.27
N ILE A 105 -7.62 7.55 7.89
CA ILE A 105 -8.38 6.86 6.84
C ILE A 105 -9.88 6.73 7.15
N ASP A 106 -10.23 6.56 8.43
CA ASP A 106 -11.60 6.58 8.98
C ASP A 106 -12.34 7.88 8.67
N LYS A 107 -11.66 9.05 8.74
CA LYS A 107 -12.29 10.35 8.48
C LYS A 107 -12.46 10.65 6.98
N TRP A 108 -11.70 9.96 6.14
CA TRP A 108 -11.93 9.93 4.70
C TRP A 108 -13.13 9.03 4.38
N ALA A 109 -13.19 7.83 4.96
CA ALA A 109 -14.31 6.89 4.82
C ALA A 109 -15.65 7.45 5.34
N ASP A 110 -15.67 8.12 6.50
CA ASP A 110 -16.85 8.79 7.07
C ASP A 110 -17.48 9.78 6.08
N GLY A 111 -16.67 10.51 5.30
CA GLY A 111 -17.15 11.41 4.26
C GLY A 111 -17.92 10.72 3.13
N ILE A 112 -17.59 9.46 2.85
CA ILE A 112 -18.30 8.62 1.87
C ILE A 112 -19.60 8.11 2.50
N ASN A 113 -19.51 7.53 3.69
CA ASN A 113 -20.62 6.88 4.40
C ASN A 113 -21.75 7.87 4.74
N THR A 114 -21.40 9.11 5.08
CA THR A 114 -22.35 10.20 5.36
C THR A 114 -22.83 10.94 4.11
N GLN A 115 -22.27 10.63 2.93
CA GLN A 115 -22.45 11.39 1.68
C GLN A 115 -22.23 12.90 1.85
N SER A 116 -21.32 13.27 2.75
CA SER A 116 -21.15 14.67 3.15
C SER A 116 -20.36 15.45 2.12
N GLU A 117 -21.05 16.26 1.32
CA GLU A 117 -20.44 17.31 0.48
C GLU A 117 -19.62 18.33 1.30
N THR A 118 -19.75 18.32 2.63
CA THR A 118 -18.98 19.15 3.58
C THR A 118 -17.78 18.43 4.21
N ASN A 119 -17.48 17.19 3.83
CA ASN A 119 -16.26 16.52 4.27
C ASN A 119 -15.03 17.24 3.69
N LYS A 120 -14.33 17.98 4.55
CA LYS A 120 -13.19 18.84 4.19
C LYS A 120 -12.06 18.11 3.46
N TYR A 121 -11.92 16.80 3.65
CA TYR A 121 -10.87 16.00 3.03
C TYR A 121 -11.18 15.80 1.54
N TRP A 122 -12.39 15.34 1.22
CA TRP A 122 -12.86 15.22 -0.16
C TRP A 122 -12.98 16.58 -0.86
N GLN A 123 -13.41 17.64 -0.17
CA GLN A 123 -13.40 19.00 -0.72
C GLN A 123 -11.99 19.46 -1.13
N SER A 124 -10.99 19.26 -0.28
CA SER A 124 -9.60 19.58 -0.63
C SER A 124 -9.07 18.66 -1.73
N PHE A 125 -9.40 17.36 -1.73
CA PHE A 125 -9.03 16.43 -2.80
C PHE A 125 -9.56 16.92 -4.16
N ASP A 126 -10.84 17.31 -4.23
CA ASP A 126 -11.44 17.83 -5.46
C ASP A 126 -10.81 19.14 -5.91
N GLY A 127 -10.54 20.07 -4.98
CA GLY A 127 -9.87 21.34 -5.29
C GLY A 127 -8.46 21.13 -5.87
N LEU A 128 -7.68 20.22 -5.28
CA LEU A 128 -6.36 19.83 -5.80
C LEU A 128 -6.47 19.10 -7.14
N TYR A 129 -7.45 18.21 -7.30
CA TYR A 129 -7.69 17.53 -8.56
C TYR A 129 -8.04 18.51 -9.69
N GLN A 130 -8.97 19.45 -9.48
CA GLN A 130 -9.32 20.43 -10.51
C GLN A 130 -8.14 21.33 -10.88
N THR A 131 -7.39 21.84 -9.90
CA THR A 131 -6.23 22.71 -10.16
C THR A 131 -5.08 21.96 -10.86
N SER A 132 -4.88 20.67 -10.53
CA SER A 132 -3.85 19.82 -11.14
C SER A 132 -4.00 19.65 -12.66
N LYS A 133 -5.22 19.71 -13.20
CA LYS A 133 -5.51 19.51 -14.63
C LYS A 133 -4.76 20.47 -15.54
N SER A 134 -4.42 21.65 -15.04
CA SER A 134 -3.57 22.64 -15.76
C SER A 134 -2.14 22.16 -16.03
N ARG A 135 -1.65 21.19 -15.25
CA ARG A 135 -0.32 20.56 -15.37
C ARG A 135 -0.35 19.23 -16.13
N GLY A 136 -1.54 18.73 -16.49
CA GLY A 136 -1.75 17.45 -17.15
C GLY A 136 -2.79 16.56 -16.44
N ALA A 137 -3.11 15.42 -17.05
CA ALA A 137 -3.99 14.45 -16.44
C ALA A 137 -3.32 13.79 -15.21
N THR A 138 -4.08 13.59 -14.13
CA THR A 138 -3.63 12.77 -13.01
C THR A 138 -3.63 11.31 -13.45
N LYS A 139 -2.45 10.67 -13.48
CA LYS A 139 -2.25 9.28 -13.92
C LYS A 139 -1.90 8.33 -12.78
N VAL A 140 -1.64 8.88 -11.60
CA VAL A 140 -1.31 8.14 -10.38
C VAL A 140 -2.04 8.78 -9.21
N VAL A 141 -2.52 8.00 -8.25
CA VAL A 141 -2.88 8.50 -6.92
C VAL A 141 -2.15 7.70 -5.86
N TRP A 142 -1.45 8.41 -4.98
CA TRP A 142 -0.77 7.87 -3.82
C TRP A 142 -1.64 8.01 -2.57
N VAL A 143 -2.01 6.90 -1.94
CA VAL A 143 -2.75 6.86 -0.68
C VAL A 143 -1.78 6.53 0.44
N GLN A 144 -1.58 7.46 1.37
CA GLN A 144 -0.88 7.15 2.62
C GLN A 144 -1.91 6.78 3.69
N LEU A 145 -1.88 5.53 4.16
CA LEU A 145 -2.75 5.03 5.21
C LEU A 145 -2.29 5.60 6.56
N LEU A 146 -3.07 6.53 7.10
CA LEU A 146 -2.88 7.09 8.44
C LEU A 146 -3.97 6.56 9.36
N GLY A 147 -3.56 5.89 10.44
CA GLY A 147 -4.43 5.45 11.54
C GLY A 147 -3.82 5.87 12.87
N ARG A 148 -4.61 5.86 13.94
CA ARG A 148 -4.15 6.20 15.30
C ARG A 148 -3.87 5.00 16.19
N GLY A 149 -4.23 3.79 15.74
CA GLY A 149 -4.33 2.59 16.58
C GLY A 149 -5.66 2.50 17.34
N GLU A 150 -6.58 3.45 17.13
CA GLU A 150 -7.85 3.55 17.86
C GLU A 150 -8.93 2.56 17.35
N GLN A 151 -8.76 2.02 16.14
CA GLN A 151 -9.62 0.99 15.52
C GLN A 151 -8.86 -0.33 15.31
N THR A 152 -9.61 -1.39 15.02
CA THR A 152 -9.09 -2.70 14.64
C THR A 152 -8.50 -2.71 13.22
N ASP A 153 -7.69 -3.73 12.93
CA ASP A 153 -7.14 -4.00 11.60
C ASP A 153 -8.21 -4.22 10.52
N ASP A 154 -9.40 -4.72 10.91
CA ASP A 154 -10.52 -4.97 9.99
C ASP A 154 -11.24 -3.66 9.65
N GLU A 155 -11.56 -2.84 10.65
CA GLU A 155 -12.17 -1.51 10.44
C GLU A 155 -11.28 -0.62 9.56
N TYR A 156 -9.98 -0.54 9.86
CA TYR A 156 -9.06 0.23 9.03
C TYR A 156 -8.87 -0.33 7.61
N TYR A 157 -9.05 -1.64 7.42
CA TYR A 157 -9.00 -2.27 6.10
C TYR A 157 -10.25 -1.94 5.27
N ASP A 158 -11.44 -2.01 5.88
CA ASP A 158 -12.70 -1.65 5.22
C ASP A 158 -12.73 -0.14 4.86
N ASP A 159 -12.30 0.73 5.79
CA ASP A 159 -12.11 2.17 5.54
C ASP A 159 -11.14 2.42 4.37
N ALA A 160 -10.00 1.72 4.34
CA ALA A 160 -9.02 1.85 3.27
C ALA A 160 -9.56 1.41 1.90
N LEU A 161 -10.33 0.31 1.84
CA LEU A 161 -10.98 -0.12 0.60
C LEU A 161 -12.01 0.89 0.11
N ALA A 162 -12.88 1.40 1.00
CA ALA A 162 -13.87 2.41 0.66
C ALA A 162 -13.23 3.67 0.06
N VAL A 163 -12.15 4.17 0.69
CA VAL A 163 -11.40 5.33 0.21
C VAL A 163 -10.72 5.06 -1.14
N ILE A 164 -10.14 3.88 -1.34
CA ILE A 164 -9.51 3.51 -2.61
C ILE A 164 -10.52 3.40 -3.75
N ASP A 165 -11.70 2.83 -3.50
CA ASP A 165 -12.76 2.71 -4.51
C ASP A 165 -13.41 4.06 -4.82
N GLU A 166 -13.53 4.96 -3.85
CA GLU A 166 -13.96 6.34 -4.07
C GLU A 166 -12.94 7.15 -4.90
N VAL A 167 -11.63 6.95 -4.68
CA VAL A 167 -10.59 7.53 -5.55
C VAL A 167 -10.73 7.00 -6.99
N LYS A 168 -10.89 5.68 -7.17
CA LYS A 168 -11.12 5.09 -8.50
C LYS A 168 -12.39 5.63 -9.16
N ARG A 169 -13.46 5.88 -8.40
CA ARG A 169 -14.70 6.49 -8.92
C ARG A 169 -14.45 7.92 -9.44
N ARG A 170 -13.57 8.69 -8.78
CA ARG A 170 -13.23 10.07 -9.15
C ARG A 170 -12.19 10.17 -10.27
N ILE A 171 -11.22 9.25 -10.30
CA ILE A 171 -10.07 9.25 -11.23
C ILE A 171 -9.83 7.81 -11.76
N PRO A 172 -10.74 7.27 -12.60
CA PRO A 172 -10.75 5.84 -12.96
C PRO A 172 -9.55 5.36 -13.81
N GLU A 173 -8.82 6.28 -14.44
CA GLU A 173 -7.61 5.96 -15.21
C GLU A 173 -6.32 5.94 -14.37
N ALA A 174 -6.36 6.38 -13.10
CA ALA A 174 -5.15 6.51 -12.30
C ALA A 174 -4.67 5.17 -11.72
N ALA A 175 -3.37 4.91 -11.82
CA ALA A 175 -2.73 3.85 -11.08
C ALA A 175 -2.74 4.18 -9.58
N MET A 176 -3.21 3.23 -8.76
CA MET A 176 -3.27 3.39 -7.31
C MET A 176 -1.99 2.85 -6.67
N TYR A 177 -1.30 3.67 -5.88
CA TYR A 177 -0.17 3.27 -5.03
C TYR A 177 -0.52 3.53 -3.58
N VAL A 178 -0.30 2.55 -2.70
CA VAL A 178 -0.66 2.65 -1.28
C VAL A 178 0.58 2.47 -0.41
N SER A 179 0.77 3.37 0.55
CA SER A 179 1.82 3.28 1.57
C SER A 179 1.20 3.26 2.96
N ALA A 180 1.89 2.63 3.91
CA ALA A 180 1.62 2.89 5.31
C ALA A 180 2.07 4.33 5.67
N MET A 181 1.64 4.81 6.83
CA MET A 181 2.22 6.01 7.43
C MET A 181 3.72 5.82 7.72
N ASN A 182 4.43 6.91 7.97
CA ASN A 182 5.82 6.84 8.40
C ASN A 182 5.96 6.16 9.77
N ASP A 183 7.08 5.49 9.99
CA ASP A 183 7.45 4.90 11.27
C ASP A 183 8.02 5.95 12.25
N TYR A 184 8.18 5.53 13.50
CA TYR A 184 8.84 6.28 14.56
C TYR A 184 9.87 5.43 15.32
N ASN A 185 11.05 5.99 15.61
CA ASN A 185 12.08 5.35 16.43
C ASN A 185 12.63 6.30 17.52
N PRO A 186 12.33 6.08 18.81
CA PRO A 186 11.48 5.01 19.35
C PRO A 186 10.02 5.16 18.91
N THR A 187 9.24 4.09 19.01
CA THR A 187 7.79 4.08 18.70
C THR A 187 7.00 5.11 19.51
N THR A 188 7.50 5.50 20.69
CA THR A 188 6.96 6.55 21.57
C THR A 188 7.28 7.98 21.16
N THR A 189 7.94 8.21 20.01
CA THR A 189 8.30 9.56 19.53
C THR A 189 7.04 10.41 19.33
N CYS A 190 6.06 9.90 18.59
CA CYS A 190 4.78 10.55 18.40
C CYS A 190 3.79 10.15 19.49
N LYS A 191 3.28 11.16 20.21
CA LYS A 191 2.38 11.01 21.36
C LYS A 191 0.89 11.00 20.99
N ASP A 192 0.57 11.37 19.75
CA ASP A 192 -0.81 11.43 19.22
C ASP A 192 -1.26 10.10 18.60
N LEU A 193 -0.46 9.04 18.76
CA LEU A 193 -0.63 7.71 18.18
C LEU A 193 -0.40 6.64 19.25
N GLN A 194 -1.05 5.49 19.10
CA GLN A 194 -0.60 4.27 19.79
C GLN A 194 0.71 3.78 19.18
N ALA A 195 1.57 3.17 20.02
CA ALA A 195 2.94 2.83 19.64
C ALA A 195 3.06 1.80 18.51
N ASP A 196 2.00 1.03 18.26
CA ASP A 196 1.88 0.03 17.20
C ASP A 196 1.11 0.53 15.96
N ALA A 197 0.58 1.75 15.96
CA ALA A 197 -0.21 2.28 14.86
C ALA A 197 0.51 2.26 13.48
N PRO A 198 1.82 2.57 13.36
CA PRO A 198 2.54 2.39 12.10
C PRO A 198 2.58 0.92 11.63
N LEU A 199 2.85 -0.01 12.55
CA LEU A 199 2.86 -1.46 12.28
C LEU A 199 1.46 -1.97 11.91
N GLN A 200 0.41 -1.40 12.50
CA GLN A 200 -0.97 -1.68 12.11
C GLN A 200 -1.25 -1.21 10.67
N MET A 201 -0.87 0.03 10.32
CA MET A 201 -1.03 0.53 8.96
C MET A 201 -0.23 -0.28 7.93
N GLN A 202 0.90 -0.87 8.33
CA GLN A 202 1.63 -1.83 7.51
C GLN A 202 0.82 -3.13 7.28
N ARG A 203 0.21 -3.72 8.31
CA ARG A 203 -0.66 -4.91 8.15
C ARG A 203 -1.89 -4.62 7.29
N VAL A 204 -2.48 -3.43 7.43
CA VAL A 204 -3.60 -2.98 6.59
C VAL A 204 -3.16 -2.79 5.13
N LEU A 205 -2.00 -2.15 4.89
CA LEU A 205 -1.40 -2.04 3.55
C LEU A 205 -1.23 -3.41 2.89
N ASP A 206 -0.67 -4.38 3.62
CA ASP A 206 -0.39 -5.71 3.10
C ASP A 206 -1.68 -6.42 2.65
N ARG A 207 -2.79 -6.25 3.39
CA ARG A 207 -4.12 -6.74 3.00
C ARG A 207 -4.69 -5.99 1.79
N VAL A 208 -4.60 -4.67 1.79
CA VAL A 208 -5.12 -3.80 0.71
C VAL A 208 -4.47 -4.09 -0.63
N VAL A 209 -3.16 -4.31 -0.67
CA VAL A 209 -2.42 -4.63 -1.91
C VAL A 209 -2.75 -6.04 -2.42
N GLN A 210 -3.11 -6.99 -1.52
CA GLN A 210 -3.56 -8.32 -1.92
C GLN A 210 -5.01 -8.34 -2.44
N ALA A 211 -5.90 -7.56 -1.82
CA ALA A 211 -7.34 -7.59 -2.12
C ALA A 211 -7.77 -6.64 -3.25
N SER A 212 -6.96 -5.63 -3.59
CA SER A 212 -7.30 -4.60 -4.57
C SER A 212 -6.36 -4.61 -5.78
N LYS A 213 -6.66 -3.77 -6.78
CA LYS A 213 -5.76 -3.50 -7.92
C LYS A 213 -4.69 -2.44 -7.60
N ALA A 214 -4.53 -2.05 -6.34
CA ALA A 214 -3.55 -1.06 -5.93
C ALA A 214 -2.17 -1.69 -5.70
N ARG A 215 -1.12 -0.98 -6.08
CA ARG A 215 0.28 -1.38 -5.92
C ARG A 215 0.84 -0.86 -4.60
N ARG A 216 1.94 -1.45 -4.14
CA ARG A 216 2.69 -0.92 -2.99
C ARG A 216 3.41 0.37 -3.41
N GLY A 217 3.16 1.44 -2.68
CA GLY A 217 3.86 2.73 -2.80
C GLY A 217 5.18 2.76 -2.04
N PRO A 218 5.84 3.94 -1.95
CA PRO A 218 7.10 4.08 -1.23
C PRO A 218 6.95 3.77 0.26
N GLU A 219 7.97 3.17 0.86
CA GLU A 219 8.18 3.25 2.31
C GLU A 219 8.49 4.72 2.65
N VAL A 220 7.64 5.36 3.45
CA VAL A 220 7.72 6.81 3.64
C VAL A 220 8.93 7.19 4.51
N GLY A 221 9.39 6.28 5.37
CA GLY A 221 10.59 6.42 6.21
C GLY A 221 10.28 6.42 7.71
N THR A 222 11.34 6.52 8.52
CA THR A 222 11.25 6.50 9.98
C THR A 222 11.69 7.84 10.58
N LEU A 223 10.85 8.44 11.44
CA LEU A 223 11.20 9.65 12.17
C LEU A 223 11.75 9.34 13.57
N THR A 224 12.89 9.94 13.92
CA THR A 224 13.40 9.97 15.30
C THR A 224 13.02 11.30 15.96
N PRO A 225 13.13 11.45 17.30
CA PRO A 225 12.84 12.72 17.96
C PRO A 225 13.59 13.92 17.35
N ALA A 226 14.84 13.71 16.92
CA ALA A 226 15.67 14.73 16.26
C ALA A 226 15.18 15.12 14.85
N LEU A 227 14.31 14.32 14.22
CA LEU A 227 13.67 14.60 12.93
C LEU A 227 12.24 15.16 13.10
N THR A 228 11.77 15.37 14.33
CA THR A 228 10.45 15.96 14.60
C THR A 228 10.56 17.41 15.10
N GLY A 229 9.54 18.21 14.83
CA GLY A 229 9.37 19.56 15.38
C GLY A 229 8.37 19.62 16.53
N SER A 230 7.39 18.70 16.57
CA SER A 230 6.31 18.65 17.57
C SER A 230 6.16 17.29 18.26
N GLY A 231 7.13 16.39 18.11
CA GLY A 231 7.04 14.98 18.53
C GLY A 231 6.34 14.07 17.51
N CYS A 232 5.37 14.58 16.76
CA CYS A 232 4.75 13.81 15.66
C CYS A 232 5.12 14.33 14.27
N HIS A 233 5.04 15.64 14.05
CA HIS A 233 5.29 16.20 12.73
C HIS A 233 6.79 16.41 12.50
N ALA A 234 7.23 16.09 11.29
CA ALA A 234 8.62 16.25 10.89
C ALA A 234 9.07 17.72 10.96
N ASN A 235 10.30 17.95 11.42
CA ASN A 235 11.01 19.22 11.19
C ASN A 235 11.53 19.27 9.75
N GLU A 236 12.28 20.30 9.38
CA GLU A 236 12.76 20.50 8.00
C GLU A 236 13.58 19.30 7.49
N THR A 237 14.59 18.86 8.23
CA THR A 237 15.41 17.68 7.91
C THR A 237 14.59 16.39 7.89
N GLY A 238 13.61 16.25 8.79
CA GLY A 238 12.66 15.13 8.74
C GLY A 238 11.80 15.14 7.48
N LYS A 239 11.34 16.32 7.02
CA LYS A 239 10.58 16.46 5.78
C LYS A 239 11.45 16.09 4.58
N GLU A 240 12.69 16.58 4.51
CA GLU A 240 13.65 16.20 3.45
C GLU A 240 13.83 14.67 3.39
N LEU A 241 13.96 13.98 4.52
CA LEU A 241 14.06 12.52 4.56
C LEU A 241 12.82 11.84 3.98
N LEU A 242 11.61 12.18 4.45
CA LEU A 242 10.37 11.58 3.94
C LEU A 242 10.15 11.92 2.46
N GLY A 243 10.44 13.16 2.08
CA GLY A 243 10.33 13.66 0.72
C GLY A 243 11.31 13.03 -0.25
N LYS A 244 12.51 12.66 0.20
CA LYS A 244 13.50 11.93 -0.58
C LYS A 244 12.99 10.54 -0.97
N ASN A 245 12.36 9.82 -0.04
CA ASN A 245 11.80 8.49 -0.34
C ASN A 245 10.69 8.56 -1.40
N LEU A 246 9.84 9.59 -1.34
CA LEU A 246 8.86 9.88 -2.40
C LEU A 246 9.55 10.26 -3.73
N LEU A 247 10.65 11.02 -3.68
CA LEU A 247 11.39 11.46 -4.87
C LEU A 247 12.11 10.30 -5.57
N ASP A 248 12.71 9.40 -4.80
CA ASP A 248 13.41 8.22 -5.31
C ASP A 248 12.42 7.24 -5.97
N PHE A 249 11.19 7.13 -5.43
CA PHE A 249 10.14 6.24 -5.95
C PHE A 249 9.38 6.83 -7.15
N PHE A 250 8.89 8.07 -7.04
CA PHE A 250 8.06 8.70 -8.08
C PHE A 250 8.88 9.48 -9.12
N GLY A 251 10.15 9.79 -8.86
CA GLY A 251 10.93 10.72 -9.68
C GLY A 251 10.49 12.18 -9.54
N LYS A 252 11.16 13.06 -10.29
CA LYS A 252 10.89 14.51 -10.36
C LYS A 252 9.65 14.82 -11.20
#